data_AF-A0A1B9G802-F1
#
_entry.id   AF-A0A1B9G802-F1
#
_cell.length_a   1.000
_cell.length_b   1.000
_cell.length_c   1.000
_cell.angle_alpha   90.00
_cell.angle_beta   90.00
_cell.angle_gamma   90.00
#
_symmetry.space_group_name_H-M   'P 1'
#
loop_
_entity.id
_entity.type
_entity.pdbx_description
1 polymer ?
#
loop_
_entity_poly.entity_id
_entity_poly.type
_entity_poly.pdbx_seq_one_letter_code
_entity_poly.pdbx_strand_id
1 'polypeptide(L)'
;MPPKATNQAAKKPDPQEVPIIFQRYRTELQNLAQKIGEIESEMEEHALVLSTLRPLTKSDPERTCYRLIGGTLVKRNVVDVVPSLETNFSGIKEVLESLVKNYKNRENEFEQWRNEMGVQVSWLPKIPQAQAFSLLPH
;
A
#
# COMPACT_ATOMS: atom_id res chain seq x y z
N MET A 1 8.11 14.66 -53.30
CA MET A 1 8.74 15.19 -52.08
C MET A 1 8.24 14.35 -50.91
N PRO A 2 9.11 13.72 -50.10
CA PRO A 2 8.67 12.99 -48.91
C PRO A 2 8.33 13.96 -47.76
N PRO A 3 7.34 13.64 -46.89
CA PRO A 3 6.98 14.46 -45.75
C PRO A 3 8.01 14.31 -44.63
N LYS A 4 8.44 15.45 -44.04
CA LYS A 4 9.35 15.50 -42.88
C LYS A 4 8.65 14.97 -41.63
N ALA A 5 9.26 13.97 -40.99
CA ALA A 5 8.91 13.52 -39.65
C ALA A 5 9.11 14.67 -38.64
N THR A 6 8.04 15.03 -37.92
CA THR A 6 8.12 15.98 -36.81
C THR A 6 8.69 15.27 -35.59
N ASN A 7 9.98 15.49 -35.35
CA ASN A 7 10.70 15.04 -34.17
C ASN A 7 10.15 15.80 -32.94
N GLN A 8 9.30 15.15 -32.13
CA GLN A 8 8.84 15.71 -30.85
C GLN A 8 9.97 15.59 -29.82
N ALA A 9 10.89 16.54 -29.85
CA ALA A 9 11.83 16.74 -28.75
C ALA A 9 11.03 17.19 -27.52
N ALA A 10 11.14 16.44 -26.42
CA ALA A 10 10.54 16.77 -25.13
C ALA A 10 10.89 18.21 -24.74
N LYS A 11 9.90 19.11 -24.86
CA LYS A 11 10.04 20.51 -24.51
C LYS A 11 10.13 20.59 -22.99
N LYS A 12 11.23 21.13 -22.46
CA LYS A 12 11.35 21.44 -21.03
C LYS A 12 10.09 22.22 -20.60
N PRO A 13 9.39 21.80 -19.53
CA PRO A 13 8.21 22.50 -19.01
C PRO A 13 8.50 23.99 -18.82
N ASP A 14 7.50 24.83 -19.02
CA ASP A 14 7.64 26.26 -18.77
C ASP A 14 8.08 26.48 -17.30
N PRO A 15 9.01 27.42 -17.00
CA PRO A 15 9.42 27.70 -15.63
C PRO A 15 8.25 27.95 -14.65
N GLN A 16 7.10 28.43 -15.13
CA GLN A 16 5.89 28.62 -14.34
C GLN A 16 5.15 27.33 -14.00
N GLU A 17 5.35 26.25 -14.76
CA GLU A 17 4.71 24.95 -14.54
C GLU A 17 5.44 24.09 -13.48
N VAL A 18 6.72 24.37 -13.23
CA VAL A 18 7.57 23.61 -12.29
C VAL A 18 6.96 23.52 -10.88
N PRO A 19 6.48 24.61 -10.25
CA PRO A 19 5.88 24.53 -8.92
C PRO A 19 4.57 23.73 -8.91
N ILE A 20 3.81 23.77 -10.02
CA ILE A 20 2.54 23.05 -10.16
C ILE A 20 2.81 21.54 -10.23
N ILE A 21 3.75 21.13 -11.07
CA ILE A 21 4.16 19.73 -11.21
C ILE A 21 4.74 19.20 -9.89
N PHE A 22 5.61 19.99 -9.25
CA PHE A 22 6.15 19.67 -7.93
C PHE A 22 5.03 19.38 -6.90
N GLN A 23 4.04 20.29 -6.82
CA GLN A 23 2.95 20.15 -5.86
C GLN A 23 2.08 18.92 -6.13
N ARG A 24 1.92 18.51 -7.40
CA ARG A 24 1.24 17.27 -7.77
C ARG A 24 2.00 16.05 -7.26
N TYR A 25 3.29 15.91 -7.56
CA TYR A 25 4.12 14.82 -7.05
C TYR A 25 4.08 14.73 -5.52
N ARG A 26 4.21 15.89 -4.85
CA ARG A 26 4.12 15.99 -3.40
C ARG A 26 2.79 15.46 -2.86
N THR A 27 1.68 15.90 -3.43
CA THR A 27 0.35 15.48 -2.98
C THR A 27 0.14 13.98 -3.19
N GLU A 28 0.57 13.45 -4.33
CA GLU A 28 0.42 12.03 -4.65
C GLU A 28 1.28 11.13 -3.76
N LEU A 29 2.55 11.48 -3.51
CA LEU A 29 3.42 10.75 -2.60
C LEU A 29 2.87 10.76 -1.18
N GLN A 30 2.32 11.89 -0.72
CA GLN A 30 1.69 11.99 0.60
C GLN A 30 0.43 11.11 0.70
N ASN A 31 -0.41 11.10 -0.34
CA ASN A 31 -1.61 10.26 -0.36
C ASN A 31 -1.26 8.77 -0.37
N LEU A 32 -0.23 8.37 -1.14
CA LEU A 32 0.25 6.99 -1.15
C LEU A 32 0.82 6.59 0.22
N ALA A 33 1.62 7.44 0.86
CA ALA A 33 2.17 7.18 2.19
C ALA A 33 1.07 7.03 3.26
N GLN A 34 0.05 7.90 3.22
CA GLN A 34 -1.10 7.81 4.11
C GLN A 34 -1.86 6.49 3.92
N LYS A 35 -2.11 6.10 2.65
CA LYS A 35 -2.83 4.86 2.35
C LYS A 35 -2.03 3.62 2.74
N ILE A 36 -0.72 3.63 2.56
CA ILE A 36 0.17 2.56 3.02
C ILE A 36 0.01 2.38 4.54
N GLY A 37 0.12 3.46 5.31
CA GLY A 37 0.00 3.38 6.78
C GLY A 37 -1.37 2.86 7.26
N GLU A 38 -2.46 3.24 6.58
CA GLU A 38 -3.79 2.70 6.88
C GLU A 38 -3.87 1.18 6.67
N ILE A 39 -3.39 0.70 5.51
CA ILE A 39 -3.44 -0.72 5.15
C ILE A 39 -2.47 -1.55 6.01
N GLU A 40 -1.32 -0.98 6.40
CA GLU A 40 -0.40 -1.62 7.35
C GLU A 40 -1.07 -1.84 8.71
N SER A 41 -1.76 -0.83 9.25
CA SER A 41 -2.50 -0.96 10.51
C SER A 41 -3.58 -2.03 10.43
N GLU A 42 -4.37 -2.05 9.34
CA GLU A 42 -5.40 -3.08 9.12
C GLU A 42 -4.79 -4.49 9.03
N MET A 43 -3.65 -4.63 8.35
CA MET A 43 -2.90 -5.89 8.26
C MET A 43 -2.42 -6.36 9.65
N GLU A 44 -1.87 -5.47 10.47
CA GLU A 44 -1.41 -5.79 11.83
C GLU A 44 -2.55 -6.25 12.75
N GLU A 45 -3.69 -5.58 12.68
CA GLU A 45 -4.90 -5.97 13.42
C GLU A 45 -5.38 -7.38 13.00
N HIS A 46 -5.40 -7.65 11.69
CA HIS A 46 -5.73 -8.97 11.17
C HIS A 46 -4.73 -10.05 11.60
N ALA A 47 -3.43 -9.74 11.60
CA ALA A 47 -2.38 -10.64 12.06
C ALA A 47 -2.57 -11.01 13.53
N LEU A 48 -2.92 -10.03 14.38
CA LEU A 48 -3.20 -10.26 15.79
C LEU A 48 -4.38 -11.21 15.97
N VAL A 49 -5.49 -11.00 15.25
CA VAL A 49 -6.65 -11.91 15.30
C VAL A 49 -6.25 -13.33 14.91
N LEU A 50 -5.53 -13.51 13.80
CA LEU A 50 -5.06 -14.82 13.35
C LEU A 50 -4.12 -15.49 14.37
N SER A 51 -3.23 -14.73 15.01
CA SER A 51 -2.31 -15.25 16.03
C SER A 51 -3.04 -15.86 17.22
N THR A 52 -4.21 -15.32 17.57
CA THR A 52 -5.04 -15.82 18.68
C THR A 52 -5.91 -17.02 18.27
N LEU A 53 -6.39 -17.07 17.03
CA LEU A 53 -7.32 -18.10 16.56
C LEU A 53 -6.63 -19.35 16.01
N ARG A 54 -5.44 -19.22 15.41
CA ARG A 54 -4.68 -20.36 14.86
C ARG A 54 -4.43 -21.48 15.88
N PRO A 55 -4.00 -21.21 17.13
CA PRO A 55 -3.81 -22.26 18.13
C PRO A 55 -5.10 -23.03 18.43
N LEU A 56 -6.25 -22.33 18.41
CA LEU A 56 -7.56 -22.91 18.71
C LEU A 56 -7.99 -23.93 17.65
N THR A 57 -7.52 -23.82 16.41
CA THR A 57 -7.79 -24.84 15.38
C THR A 57 -7.27 -26.23 15.78
N LYS A 58 -6.26 -26.29 16.64
CA LYS A 58 -5.67 -27.54 17.15
C LYS A 58 -6.17 -27.89 18.54
N SER A 59 -6.27 -26.90 19.44
CA SER A 59 -6.62 -27.15 20.85
C SER A 59 -8.13 -27.25 21.10
N ASP A 60 -8.96 -26.58 20.31
CA ASP A 60 -10.43 -26.55 20.45
C ASP A 60 -11.12 -26.33 19.09
N PRO A 61 -11.12 -27.35 18.20
CA PRO A 61 -11.59 -27.19 16.82
C PRO A 61 -13.11 -26.95 16.70
N GLU A 62 -13.89 -27.37 17.70
CA GLU A 62 -15.34 -27.17 17.73
C GLU A 62 -15.74 -25.82 18.37
N ARG A 63 -14.76 -24.99 18.75
CA ARG A 63 -14.99 -23.64 19.28
C ARG A 63 -15.89 -22.86 18.34
N THR A 64 -17.06 -22.48 18.84
CA THR A 64 -18.01 -21.66 18.09
C THR A 64 -17.48 -20.23 17.93
N CYS A 65 -17.52 -19.73 16.71
CA CYS A 65 -17.25 -18.36 16.31
C CYS A 65 -18.52 -17.72 15.75
N TYR A 66 -18.69 -16.42 15.97
CA TYR A 66 -19.78 -15.64 15.38
C TYR A 66 -19.22 -14.58 14.46
N ARG A 67 -19.66 -14.57 13.21
CA ARG A 67 -19.32 -13.52 12.25
C ARG A 67 -20.50 -12.56 12.10
N LEU A 68 -20.26 -11.28 12.33
CA LEU A 68 -21.27 -10.23 12.09
C LEU A 68 -21.30 -9.87 10.60
N ILE A 69 -22.46 -10.01 9.97
CA ILE A 69 -22.69 -9.66 8.55
C ILE A 69 -24.00 -8.89 8.47
N GLY A 70 -23.95 -7.62 8.06
CA GLY A 70 -25.16 -6.80 7.87
C GLY A 70 -26.07 -6.72 9.11
N GLY A 71 -25.49 -6.78 10.32
CA GLY A 71 -26.24 -6.79 11.58
C GLY A 71 -26.70 -8.17 12.08
N THR A 72 -26.49 -9.25 11.31
CA THR A 72 -26.80 -10.62 11.73
C THR A 72 -25.53 -11.38 12.15
N LEU A 73 -25.58 -12.08 13.28
CA LEU A 73 -24.50 -12.98 13.71
C LEU A 73 -24.68 -14.37 13.09
N VAL A 74 -23.70 -14.78 12.28
CA VAL A 74 -23.66 -16.11 11.66
C VAL A 74 -22.77 -17.02 12.51
N LYS A 75 -23.33 -18.13 12.99
CA LYS A 75 -22.59 -19.16 13.74
C LYS A 75 -21.69 -19.97 12.78
N ARG A 76 -20.43 -20.13 13.15
CA ARG A 76 -19.39 -20.94 12.48
C ARG A 76 -18.50 -21.61 13.52
N ASN A 77 -17.61 -22.50 13.09
CA ASN A 77 -16.56 -23.03 13.94
C ASN A 77 -15.21 -22.40 13.59
N VAL A 78 -14.26 -22.43 14.52
CA VAL A 78 -12.93 -21.82 14.33
C VAL A 78 -12.20 -22.37 13.10
N VAL A 79 -12.36 -23.66 12.81
CA VAL A 79 -11.77 -24.33 11.63
C VAL A 79 -12.31 -23.80 10.30
N ASP A 80 -13.54 -23.28 10.26
CA ASP A 80 -14.13 -22.69 9.06
C ASP A 80 -13.77 -21.19 8.92
N VAL A 81 -13.59 -20.51 10.06
CA VAL A 81 -13.35 -19.06 10.11
C VAL A 81 -11.90 -18.73 9.78
N VAL A 82 -10.94 -19.50 10.31
CA VAL A 82 -9.51 -19.23 10.12
C VAL A 82 -9.10 -19.17 8.64
N PRO A 83 -9.47 -20.13 7.76
CA PRO A 83 -9.13 -20.06 6.33
C PRO A 83 -9.67 -18.81 5.63
N SER A 84 -10.86 -18.35 6.03
CA SER A 84 -11.46 -17.13 5.48
C SER A 84 -10.67 -15.89 5.91
N LEU A 85 -10.22 -15.85 7.17
CA LEU A 85 -9.38 -14.76 7.67
C LEU A 85 -7.99 -14.76 7.03
N GLU A 86 -7.40 -15.92 6.77
CA GLU A 86 -6.10 -16.05 6.09
C GLU A 86 -6.17 -15.57 4.64
N THR A 87 -7.23 -15.92 3.92
CA THR A 87 -7.47 -15.45 2.55
C THR A 87 -7.57 -13.92 2.51
N ASN A 88 -8.34 -13.33 3.44
CA ASN A 88 -8.47 -11.88 3.55
C ASN A 88 -7.14 -11.21 3.89
N PHE A 89 -6.38 -11.78 4.84
CA PHE A 89 -5.07 -11.28 5.22
C PHE A 89 -4.08 -11.29 4.04
N SER A 90 -4.08 -12.37 3.24
CA SER A 90 -3.26 -12.43 2.01
C SER A 90 -3.65 -11.35 1.02
N GLY A 91 -4.94 -11.10 0.82
CA GLY A 91 -5.42 -10.01 -0.05
C GLY A 91 -4.97 -8.63 0.42
N ILE A 92 -5.05 -8.35 1.73
CA ILE A 92 -4.57 -7.09 2.32
C ILE A 92 -3.06 -6.93 2.08
N LYS A 93 -2.29 -8.01 2.27
CA LYS A 93 -0.84 -8.02 2.01
C LYS A 93 -0.50 -7.72 0.55
N GLU A 94 -1.20 -8.33 -0.40
CA GLU A 94 -1.00 -8.06 -1.84
C GLU A 94 -1.30 -6.60 -2.19
N VAL A 95 -2.37 -6.03 -1.63
CA VAL A 95 -2.71 -4.62 -1.81
C VAL A 95 -1.61 -3.72 -1.23
N LEU A 96 -1.10 -4.03 -0.04
CA LEU A 96 0.00 -3.30 0.59
C LEU A 96 1.26 -3.31 -0.28
N GLU A 97 1.67 -4.49 -0.75
CA GLU A 97 2.83 -4.65 -1.63
C GLU A 97 2.68 -3.83 -2.92
N SER A 98 1.48 -3.82 -3.51
CA SER A 98 1.15 -3.01 -4.68
C SER A 98 1.25 -1.50 -4.39
N LEU A 99 0.74 -1.03 -3.25
CA LEU A 99 0.83 0.37 -2.84
C LEU A 99 2.28 0.81 -2.61
N VAL A 100 3.08 -0.02 -1.94
CA VAL A 100 4.52 0.24 -1.72
C VAL A 100 5.28 0.30 -3.05
N LYS A 101 4.96 -0.59 -4.00
CA LYS A 101 5.54 -0.55 -5.35
C LYS A 101 5.16 0.73 -6.10
N ASN A 102 3.89 1.13 -6.03
CA ASN A 102 3.41 2.37 -6.65
C ASN A 102 4.09 3.60 -6.05
N TYR A 103 4.27 3.64 -4.73
CA TYR A 103 5.02 4.71 -4.06
C TYR A 103 6.45 4.80 -4.59
N LYS A 104 7.20 3.67 -4.60
CA LYS A 104 8.60 3.65 -5.06
C LYS A 104 8.75 4.06 -6.52
N ASN A 105 7.84 3.62 -7.39
CA ASN A 105 7.83 4.04 -8.79
C ASN A 105 7.64 5.56 -8.89
N ARG A 106 6.68 6.12 -8.16
CA ARG A 106 6.39 7.55 -8.21
C ARG A 106 7.49 8.40 -7.58
N GLU A 107 8.14 7.90 -6.53
CA GLU A 107 9.31 8.51 -5.91
C GLU A 107 10.47 8.59 -6.91
N ASN A 108 10.75 7.50 -7.64
CA ASN A 108 11.79 7.48 -8.66
C ASN A 108 11.48 8.44 -9.83
N GLU A 109 10.23 8.48 -10.30
CA GLU A 109 9.78 9.47 -11.30
C GLU A 109 9.99 10.91 -10.82
N PHE A 110 9.66 11.18 -9.55
CA PHE A 110 9.85 12.48 -8.95
C PHE A 110 11.34 12.87 -8.83
N GLU A 111 12.20 11.92 -8.45
CA GLU A 111 13.65 12.14 -8.40
C GLU A 111 14.24 12.44 -9.77
N GLN A 112 13.86 11.67 -10.79
CA GLN A 112 14.29 11.91 -12.17
C GLN A 112 13.85 13.30 -12.64
N TRP A 113 12.57 13.63 -12.47
CA TRP A 113 12.03 14.94 -12.82
C TRP A 113 12.74 16.09 -12.08
N ARG A 114 13.04 15.93 -10.79
CA ARG A 114 13.79 16.92 -10.01
C ARG A 114 15.18 17.16 -10.54
N ASN A 115 15.89 16.08 -10.90
CA ASN A 115 17.26 16.15 -11.43
C ASN A 115 17.27 16.88 -12.78
N GLU A 116 16.30 16.59 -13.66
CA GLU A 116 16.16 17.26 -14.96
C GLU A 116 15.86 18.75 -14.84
N MET A 117 15.07 19.14 -13.83
CA MET A 117 14.64 20.52 -13.61
C MET A 117 15.53 21.32 -12.64
N GLY A 118 16.56 20.70 -12.05
CA GLY A 118 17.45 21.34 -11.08
C GLY A 118 16.76 21.72 -9.76
N VAL A 119 15.66 21.03 -9.41
CA VAL A 119 14.86 21.34 -8.22
C VAL A 119 15.45 20.66 -6.99
N GLN A 120 15.96 21.47 -6.06
CA GLN A 120 16.37 21.00 -4.74
C GLN A 120 15.16 21.00 -3.79
N VAL A 121 14.95 19.88 -3.10
CA VAL A 121 13.99 19.84 -1.98
C VAL A 121 14.51 19.06 -0.79
N SER A 122 14.08 19.52 0.38
CA SER A 122 14.36 18.97 1.71
C SER A 122 13.22 18.11 2.26
N TRP A 123 12.12 17.98 1.51
CA TRP A 123 10.92 17.25 1.92
C TRP A 123 10.73 16.05 1.00
N LEU A 124 10.86 14.85 1.57
CA LEU A 124 10.30 13.60 1.04
C LEU A 124 9.51 12.99 2.21
N PRO A 125 8.24 12.61 2.01
CA PRO A 125 7.49 11.94 3.05
C PRO A 125 8.21 10.63 3.35
N LYS A 126 8.47 10.35 4.63
CA LYS A 126 9.00 9.02 4.99
C LYS A 126 7.86 8.04 4.74
N ILE A 127 8.11 7.00 3.96
CA ILE A 127 7.25 5.82 3.99
C ILE A 127 7.18 5.41 5.47
N PRO A 128 5.98 5.23 6.06
CA PRO A 128 5.86 4.60 7.35
C PRO A 128 6.76 3.37 7.34
N GLN A 129 7.73 3.30 8.25
CA GLN A 129 8.66 2.20 8.22
C GLN A 129 7.83 0.93 8.40
N ALA A 130 7.80 0.06 7.38
CA ALA A 130 7.27 -1.29 7.42
C ALA A 130 8.08 -2.20 8.39
N GLN A 131 8.53 -1.65 9.52
CA GLN A 131 9.30 -2.29 10.58
C GLN A 131 8.54 -3.47 11.20
N ALA A 132 7.21 -3.52 11.08
CA ALA A 132 6.41 -4.64 11.56
C ALA A 132 6.62 -5.92 10.72
N PHE A 133 7.00 -5.81 9.44
CA PHE A 133 7.22 -6.99 8.59
C PHE A 133 8.50 -7.76 8.97
N SER A 134 9.48 -7.09 9.60
CA SER A 134 10.71 -7.74 10.07
C SER A 134 10.58 -8.47 11.40
N LEU A 135 9.45 -8.35 12.11
CA LEU A 135 9.27 -8.90 13.46
C LEU A 135 8.32 -10.11 13.52
N LEU A 136 7.75 -10.54 12.40
CA LEU A 136 6.92 -11.74 12.35
C LEU A 136 7.76 -12.96 11.95
N PRO A 137 7.81 -14.03 12.78
CA PRO A 137 8.51 -15.26 12.42
C PRO A 137 7.86 -15.89 11.18
N HIS A 138 8.71 -16.34 10.25
CA HIS A 138 8.32 -17.05 9.02
C HIS A 138 7.67 -18.40 9.34
#